data_AF-A0A9E3E219-F1
#
_entry.id   AF-A0A9E3E219-F1
#
_cell.length_a   1.000
_cell.length_b   1.000
_cell.length_c   1.000
_cell.angle_alpha   90.00
_cell.angle_beta   90.00
_cell.angle_gamma   90.00
#
_symmetry.space_group_name_H-M   'P 1'
#
loop_
_entity.id
_entity.type
_entity.pdbx_description
1 polymer ?
#
loop_
_entity_poly.entity_id
_entity_poly.type
_entity_poly.pdbx_seq_one_letter_code
_entity_poly.pdbx_strand_id
1 'polypeptide(L)'
;LQASRDMYNWVVKLCVSLGANEKDLVPFEKYAAAAQSLGSPSSAARALDAGAPNIERVDRLVQTIAVQKGMRSPVLDETVRLVDAKLESNRKKAADAGVKAPAAAKKTA
;
A
#
# COMPACT_ATOMS: atom_id res chain seq x y z
N LEU A 1 -6.46 -4.83 17.58
CA LEU A 1 -5.09 -5.38 17.78
C LEU A 1 -4.93 -6.80 17.25
N GLN A 2 -5.86 -7.72 17.51
CA GLN A 2 -5.74 -9.11 17.06
C GLN A 2 -5.49 -9.25 15.55
N ALA A 3 -6.33 -8.63 14.71
CA ALA A 3 -6.15 -8.68 13.25
C ALA A 3 -4.77 -8.18 12.79
N SER A 4 -4.22 -7.15 13.44
CA SER A 4 -2.87 -6.65 13.15
C SER A 4 -1.78 -7.65 13.55
N ARG A 5 -1.96 -8.34 14.69
CA ARG A 5 -1.06 -9.41 15.14
C ARG A 5 -1.11 -10.61 14.20
N ASP A 6 -2.30 -11.00 13.74
CA ASP A 6 -2.47 -12.12 12.81
C ASP A 6 -1.78 -11.83 11.48
N MET A 7 -1.95 -10.61 10.96
CA MET A 7 -1.27 -10.19 9.74
C MET A 7 0.25 -10.14 9.93
N TYR A 8 0.72 -9.62 11.07
CA TYR A 8 2.14 -9.59 11.40
C TYR A 8 2.75 -11.00 11.41
N ASN A 9 2.13 -11.92 12.17
CA ASN A 9 2.59 -13.30 12.28
C ASN A 9 2.55 -14.04 10.94
N TRP A 10 1.58 -13.72 10.08
CA TRP A 10 1.53 -14.28 8.73
C TRP A 10 2.70 -13.78 7.87
N VAL A 11 3.06 -12.49 7.94
CA VAL A 11 4.25 -11.95 7.23
C VAL A 11 5.54 -12.54 7.79
N VAL A 12 5.64 -12.73 9.11
CA VAL A 12 6.76 -13.43 9.74
C VAL A 12 6.93 -14.84 9.16
N LYS A 13 5.84 -15.62 9.03
CA LYS A 13 5.88 -16.95 8.39
C LYS A 13 6.40 -16.87 6.95
N LEU A 14 5.98 -15.85 6.20
CA LEU A 14 6.49 -15.63 4.84
C LEU A 14 8.00 -15.35 4.86
N CYS A 15 8.48 -14.45 5.72
CA CYS A 15 9.92 -14.15 5.85
C CYS A 15 10.73 -15.39 6.24
N VAL A 16 10.26 -16.20 7.19
CA VAL A 16 10.90 -17.45 7.58
C VAL A 16 10.94 -18.43 6.40
N SER A 17 9.88 -18.52 5.59
CA SER A 17 9.86 -19.35 4.36
C SER A 17 10.85 -18.89 3.28
N LEU A 18 11.38 -17.66 3.39
CA LEU A 18 12.42 -17.09 2.54
C LEU A 18 13.82 -17.27 3.14
N GLY A 19 13.95 -17.88 4.32
CA GLY A 19 15.22 -18.16 4.98
C GLY A 19 15.58 -17.19 6.12
N ALA A 20 14.66 -16.30 6.52
CA ALA A 20 14.89 -15.47 7.71
C ALA A 20 14.94 -16.34 8.97
N ASN A 21 15.88 -16.04 9.86
CA ASN A 21 15.88 -16.60 11.22
C ASN A 21 14.88 -15.83 12.07
N GLU A 22 13.93 -16.52 12.69
CA GLU A 22 12.89 -15.91 13.51
C GLU A 22 13.46 -15.04 14.65
N LYS A 23 14.62 -15.40 15.19
CA LYS A 23 15.29 -14.64 16.26
C LYS A 23 15.80 -13.27 15.81
N ASP A 24 16.01 -13.08 14.51
CA ASP A 24 16.44 -11.81 13.93
C ASP A 24 15.24 -10.91 13.60
N LEU A 25 14.02 -11.44 13.67
CA LEU A 25 12.80 -10.69 13.44
C LEU A 25 12.39 -9.96 14.72
N VAL A 26 11.95 -8.72 14.55
CA VAL A 26 11.49 -7.88 15.66
C VAL A 26 10.19 -8.48 16.24
N PRO A 27 9.96 -8.52 17.57
CA PRO A 27 8.68 -8.97 18.11
C PRO A 27 7.53 -8.03 17.78
N PHE A 28 6.31 -8.55 17.57
CA PHE A 28 5.11 -7.76 17.27
C PHE A 28 4.89 -6.64 18.29
N GLU A 29 5.14 -6.90 19.57
CA GLU A 29 4.93 -5.96 20.67
C GLU A 29 5.72 -4.65 20.46
N LYS A 30 6.91 -4.73 19.85
CA LYS A 30 7.71 -3.55 19.53
C LYS A 30 7.02 -2.68 18.48
N TYR A 31 6.46 -3.30 17.43
CA TYR A 31 5.69 -2.59 16.41
C TYR A 31 4.36 -2.06 16.95
N ALA A 32 3.65 -2.83 17.77
CA ALA A 32 2.39 -2.42 18.38
C ALA A 32 2.57 -1.22 19.32
N ALA A 33 3.63 -1.20 20.13
CA ALA A 33 3.98 -0.06 20.97
C ALA A 33 4.36 1.17 20.12
N ALA A 34 5.21 0.99 19.10
CA ALA A 34 5.60 2.10 18.22
C ALA A 34 4.40 2.72 17.48
N ALA A 35 3.40 1.91 17.11
CA ALA A 35 2.20 2.37 16.43
C ALA A 35 1.34 3.33 17.29
N GLN A 36 1.43 3.24 18.63
CA GLN A 36 0.70 4.15 19.53
C GLN A 36 1.21 5.60 19.47
N SER A 37 2.47 5.80 19.04
CA SER A 37 3.09 7.12 18.91
C SER A 37 2.87 7.75 17.53
N LEU A 38 2.15 7.09 16.61
CA LEU A 38 1.90 7.63 15.28
C LEU A 38 0.84 8.74 15.33
N GLY A 39 1.27 9.99 15.11
CA GLY A 39 0.36 11.15 15.06
C GLY A 39 -0.24 11.44 13.68
N SER A 40 0.13 10.69 12.64
CA SER A 40 -0.38 10.90 11.29
C SER A 40 -0.57 9.59 10.53
N PRO A 41 -1.46 9.54 9.53
CA PRO A 41 -1.56 8.40 8.64
C PRO A 41 -0.23 8.15 7.90
N SER A 42 -0.04 6.90 7.47
CA SER A 42 1.17 6.53 6.71
C SER A 42 1.35 7.39 5.46
N SER A 43 2.59 7.50 4.98
CA SER A 43 2.91 8.22 3.74
C SER A 43 2.09 7.71 2.55
N ALA A 44 1.93 6.39 2.43
CA ALA A 44 1.12 5.77 1.39
C ALA A 44 -0.35 6.22 1.48
N ALA A 45 -0.96 6.18 2.67
CA ALA A 45 -2.35 6.60 2.86
C ALA A 45 -2.54 8.08 2.51
N ARG A 46 -1.63 8.95 2.97
CA ARG A 46 -1.66 10.38 2.66
C ARG A 46 -1.49 10.65 1.17
N ALA A 47 -0.56 9.97 0.49
CA ALA A 47 -0.35 10.13 -0.93
C ALA A 47 -1.57 9.68 -1.76
N LEU A 48 -2.18 8.54 -1.40
CA LEU A 48 -3.41 8.06 -2.03
C LEU A 48 -4.56 9.07 -1.86
N ASP A 49 -4.71 9.63 -0.67
CA ASP A 49 -5.76 10.61 -0.40
C ASP A 49 -5.54 11.93 -1.14
N ALA A 50 -4.28 12.39 -1.21
CA ALA A 50 -3.86 13.56 -1.97
C ALA A 50 -3.96 13.39 -3.51
N GLY A 51 -4.41 12.23 -4.00
CA GLY A 51 -4.64 11.99 -5.43
C GLY A 51 -3.41 11.51 -6.19
N ALA A 52 -2.37 11.01 -5.51
CA ALA A 52 -1.20 10.48 -6.18
C ALA A 52 -1.60 9.35 -7.16
N PRO A 53 -1.18 9.42 -8.44
CA PRO A 53 -1.52 8.39 -9.43
C PRO A 53 -0.71 7.10 -9.25
N ASN A 54 0.43 7.20 -8.58
CA ASN A 54 1.36 6.11 -8.29
C ASN A 54 1.93 6.28 -6.87
N ILE A 55 2.20 5.17 -6.21
CA ILE A 55 2.93 5.07 -4.95
C ILE A 55 3.81 3.81 -4.99
N GLU A 56 4.75 3.67 -4.06
CA GLU A 56 5.43 2.39 -3.82
C GLU A 56 4.44 1.34 -3.28
N ARG A 57 4.52 0.10 -3.77
CA ARG A 57 3.55 -0.97 -3.51
C ARG A 57 4.17 -2.18 -2.81
N VAL A 58 4.62 -1.97 -1.58
CA VAL A 58 5.18 -3.03 -0.72
C VAL A 58 4.15 -4.14 -0.46
N ASP A 59 2.87 -3.78 -0.34
CA ASP A 59 1.74 -4.73 -0.23
C ASP A 59 1.66 -5.69 -1.42
N ARG A 60 1.78 -5.20 -2.66
CA ARG A 60 1.83 -6.03 -3.88
C ARG A 60 3.07 -6.91 -3.94
N LEU A 61 4.22 -6.39 -3.51
CA LEU A 61 5.46 -7.17 -3.45
C LEU A 61 5.31 -8.36 -2.51
N VAL A 62 4.83 -8.11 -1.28
CA VAL A 62 4.56 -9.17 -0.28
C VAL A 62 3.54 -10.17 -0.82
N GLN A 63 2.45 -9.71 -1.44
CA GLN A 63 1.44 -10.59 -2.04
C GLN A 63 2.06 -11.49 -3.12
N THR A 64 2.84 -10.92 -4.03
CA THR A 64 3.45 -11.65 -5.16
C THR A 64 4.43 -12.71 -4.67
N ILE A 65 5.26 -12.38 -3.69
CA ILE A 65 6.20 -13.34 -3.09
C ILE A 65 5.44 -14.44 -2.35
N ALA A 66 4.41 -14.08 -1.57
CA ALA A 66 3.55 -15.07 -0.91
C ALA A 66 2.91 -16.03 -1.91
N VAL A 67 2.50 -15.52 -3.08
CA VAL A 67 1.96 -16.35 -4.14
C VAL A 67 2.93 -17.40 -4.63
N GLN A 68 4.18 -17.03 -4.85
CA GLN A 68 5.24 -17.94 -5.27
C GLN A 68 5.55 -19.00 -4.21
N LYS A 69 5.28 -18.71 -2.93
CA LYS A 69 5.40 -19.65 -1.80
C LYS A 69 4.14 -20.47 -1.53
N GLY A 70 3.10 -20.37 -2.36
CA GLY A 70 1.83 -21.07 -2.14
C GLY A 70 1.02 -20.52 -0.96
N MET A 71 1.35 -19.32 -0.48
CA MET A 71 0.66 -18.66 0.62
C MET A 71 -0.37 -17.64 0.10
N ARG A 72 -1.46 -17.48 0.85
CA ARG A 72 -2.49 -16.46 0.62
C ARG A 72 -2.96 -15.87 1.94
N SER A 73 -3.44 -14.63 1.88
CA SER A 73 -4.05 -13.93 3.01
C SER A 73 -5.22 -13.09 2.48
N PRO A 74 -6.48 -13.43 2.85
CA PRO A 74 -7.63 -12.64 2.44
C PRO A 74 -7.53 -11.17 2.83
N VAL A 75 -6.90 -10.88 3.97
CA VAL A 75 -6.69 -9.52 4.46
C VAL A 75 -5.72 -8.75 3.56
N LEU A 76 -4.62 -9.38 3.14
CA LEU A 76 -3.66 -8.77 2.21
C LEU A 76 -4.27 -8.60 0.82
N ASP A 77 -5.00 -9.60 0.34
CA ASP A 77 -5.67 -9.56 -0.97
C ASP A 77 -6.68 -8.42 -1.04
N GLU A 78 -7.50 -8.24 0.01
CA GLU A 78 -8.43 -7.12 0.12
C GLU A 78 -7.70 -5.77 0.22
N THR A 79 -6.64 -5.68 1.02
CA THR A 79 -5.83 -4.45 1.13
C THR A 79 -5.28 -4.02 -0.22
N VAL A 80 -4.69 -4.96 -0.97
CA VAL A 80 -4.15 -4.73 -2.30
C VAL A 80 -5.24 -4.25 -3.25
N ARG A 81 -6.41 -4.91 -3.26
CA ARG A 81 -7.55 -4.57 -4.11
C ARG A 81 -8.05 -3.15 -3.86
N LEU A 82 -8.15 -2.74 -2.59
CA LEU A 82 -8.58 -1.40 -2.21
C LEU A 82 -7.57 -0.32 -2.67
N VAL A 83 -6.27 -0.57 -2.50
CA VAL A 83 -5.22 0.36 -2.93
C VAL A 83 -5.19 0.48 -4.46
N ASP A 84 -5.35 -0.63 -5.18
CA ASP A 84 -5.44 -0.62 -6.65
C ASP A 84 -6.62 0.23 -7.13
N ALA A 85 -7.80 0.00 -6.57
CA ALA A 85 -9.01 0.74 -6.95
C ALA A 85 -8.86 2.25 -6.70
N LYS A 86 -8.23 2.65 -5.58
CA LYS A 86 -7.95 4.05 -5.28
C LYS A 86 -6.95 4.65 -6.28
N LEU A 87 -5.88 3.93 -6.61
CA LEU A 87 -4.91 4.38 -7.61
C LEU A 87 -5.51 4.51 -9.01
N GLU A 88 -6.37 3.57 -9.42
CA GLU A 88 -7.12 3.67 -10.67
C GLU A 88 -8.00 4.91 -10.72
N SER A 89 -8.74 5.18 -9.64
CA SER A 89 -9.52 6.41 -9.52
C SER A 89 -8.63 7.65 -9.61
N ASN A 90 -7.47 7.66 -8.95
CA ASN A 90 -6.55 8.79 -9.00
C ASN A 90 -5.95 9.00 -10.40
N ARG A 91 -5.60 7.91 -11.11
CA ARG A 91 -5.11 7.99 -12.50
C ARG A 91 -6.16 8.54 -13.46
N LYS A 92 -7.43 8.13 -13.33
CA LYS A 92 -8.54 8.68 -14.13
C LYS A 92 -8.65 10.19 -13.93
N LYS A 93 -8.68 10.64 -12.68
CA LYS A 93 -8.73 12.08 -12.34
C LYS A 93 -7.53 12.86 -12.87
N ALA A 94 -6.32 12.28 -12.78
CA ALA A 94 -5.11 12.90 -13.29
C ALA A 94 -5.13 13.02 -14.84
N ALA A 95 -5.64 12.00 -15.53
CA ALA A 95 -5.83 12.03 -16.98
C ALA A 95 -6.86 13.10 -17.38
N ASP A 96 -8.01 13.16 -16.70
CA ASP A 96 -9.05 14.17 -16.96
C ASP A 96 -8.54 15.61 -16.72
N ALA A 97 -7.68 15.80 -15.72
CA ALA A 97 -7.03 17.08 -15.45
C ALA A 97 -6.01 17.47 -16.54
N GLY A 98 -5.30 16.49 -17.12
CA GLY A 98 -4.36 16.68 -18.22
C GLY A 98 -5.03 16.90 -19.60
N VAL A 99 -6.32 16.56 -19.75
CA VAL A 99 -7.09 16.67 -20.99
C VAL A 99 -7.82 18.03 -21.13
N LYS A 100 -7.71 18.95 -20.16
CA LYS A 100 -8.28 20.31 -20.33
C LYS A 100 -7.61 21.05 -21.51
N ALA A 101 -8.43 21.35 -22.53
CA ALA A 101 -8.08 21.90 -23.83
C ALA A 101 -7.22 23.20 -23.79
N PRO A 102 -6.42 23.49 -24.85
CA PRO A 102 -5.67 24.74 -24.92
C PRO A 102 -6.64 25.93 -24.89
N ALA A 103 -6.32 26.92 -24.06
CA ALA A 103 -7.04 28.18 -24.02
C ALA A 103 -7.12 28.75 -25.44
N ALA A 104 -8.34 28.96 -25.94
CA ALA A 104 -8.57 29.54 -27.26
C ALA A 104 -7.79 30.85 -27.37
N ALA A 105 -6.83 30.89 -28.28
CA ALA A 105 -6.07 32.09 -28.59
C ALA A 105 -7.07 33.19 -28.99
N LYS A 106 -7.18 34.24 -28.18
CA LYS A 106 -7.90 35.45 -28.53
C LYS A 106 -7.20 36.07 -29.74
N LYS A 107 -7.74 35.85 -30.94
CA LYS A 107 -7.45 36.69 -32.10
C LYS A 107 -8.05 38.06 -31.83
N THR A 108 -7.22 39.03 -31.47
CA THR A 108 -7.57 40.45 -31.59
C THR A 108 -7.04 40.94 -32.93
N ALA A 109 -7.95 41.51 -33.71
CA ALA A 109 -7.73 42.17 -34.99
C ALA A 109 -6.94 43.48 -34.82
#